data_AF-A0A1Q7UYF6-F1
#
_entry.id   AF-A0A1Q7UYF6-F1
#
_cell.length_a   1.000
_cell.length_b   1.000
_cell.length_c   1.000
_cell.angle_alpha   90.00
_cell.angle_beta   90.00
_cell.angle_gamma   90.00
#
_symmetry.space_group_name_H-M   'P 1'
#
loop_
_entity.id
_entity.type
_entity.pdbx_description
1 polymer ?
#
loop_
_entity_poly.entity_id
_entity_poly.type
_entity_poly.pdbx_seq_one_letter_code
_entity_poly.pdbx_strand_id
1 'polypeptide(L)'
;MAEQLGTQTITSPSDRQKSVPVVTVDSFYNSHAEKLQMKLEGPQVGFHRKIREPTINRPGLALSGFYTYFAEKRVQVLGAAEHSYLKSLPSKLRVKRFRRLCQRKIPCLVMSRGFRLAPELLGVTAEAKIAVFRTPMITMKFINAATIALEMDFSPTVTEFGSMVDILGVGVLIRGASGIGKSECVLGLIERGYSLVADDVTRITSLEGRELMATAPELTRNHMEVRGIGIIDVAKVFGIGSIRIEKRLDLVVTLKDWQDVDEVDRIGLDREFYEILGLPVPHVTIPVRPGRDMARLIEVAAMDEKLKGLGQNSAVDFNARLLSLMERPPSQGSGVAGKGAV
;
A
#
# COMPACT_ATOMS: atom_id res chain seq x y z
N MET A 1 -46.30 -21.75 15.88
CA MET A 1 -46.16 -20.29 15.92
C MET A 1 -44.80 -19.98 16.52
N ALA A 2 -43.83 -19.69 15.67
CA ALA A 2 -42.45 -19.41 16.04
C ALA A 2 -42.13 -18.03 15.47
N GLU A 3 -41.85 -17.06 16.34
CA GLU A 3 -41.33 -15.75 15.94
C GLU A 3 -39.86 -15.67 16.32
N GLN A 4 -39.04 -15.62 15.27
CA GLN A 4 -37.62 -15.31 15.30
C GLN A 4 -37.47 -13.81 15.51
N LEU A 5 -36.86 -13.39 16.64
CA LEU A 5 -36.32 -12.05 16.77
C LEU A 5 -34.90 -12.03 16.20
N GLY A 6 -34.75 -11.26 15.13
CA GLY A 6 -33.56 -11.14 14.30
C GLY A 6 -32.35 -10.58 15.04
N THR A 7 -31.23 -11.24 14.82
CA THR A 7 -29.89 -10.78 15.16
C THR A 7 -29.54 -9.56 14.30
N GLN A 8 -29.63 -8.37 14.89
CA GLN A 8 -29.03 -7.17 14.30
C GLN A 8 -27.52 -7.22 14.51
N THR A 9 -26.78 -7.65 13.48
CA THR A 9 -25.33 -7.56 13.47
C THR A 9 -24.93 -6.15 13.07
N ILE A 10 -24.86 -5.24 14.05
CA ILE A 10 -24.21 -3.95 13.90
C ILE A 10 -22.70 -4.25 13.84
N THR A 11 -22.12 -4.29 12.65
CA THR A 11 -20.68 -4.39 12.47
C THR A 11 -20.01 -3.10 12.94
N SER A 12 -19.42 -3.18 14.12
CA SER A 12 -18.60 -2.14 14.74
C SER A 12 -17.38 -1.77 13.88
N PRO A 13 -16.85 -0.53 13.95
CA PRO A 13 -15.68 -0.10 13.16
C PRO A 13 -14.33 -0.77 13.53
N SER A 14 -14.33 -1.81 14.37
CA SER A 14 -13.15 -2.29 15.09
C SER A 14 -12.49 -3.57 14.55
N ASP A 15 -13.02 -4.22 13.51
CA ASP A 15 -12.46 -5.49 12.99
C ASP A 15 -11.41 -5.32 11.88
N ARG A 16 -10.72 -4.17 11.85
CA ARG A 16 -9.56 -4.00 10.99
C ARG A 16 -8.36 -4.69 11.64
N GLN A 17 -8.12 -5.94 11.30
CA GLN A 17 -6.97 -6.71 11.78
C GLN A 17 -5.67 -6.11 11.21
N LYS A 18 -5.16 -5.07 11.86
CA LYS A 18 -3.85 -4.47 11.58
C LYS A 18 -2.80 -5.53 11.91
N SER A 19 -2.06 -5.97 10.90
CA SER A 19 -0.92 -6.88 11.10
C SER A 19 0.37 -6.15 10.78
N VAL A 20 1.33 -6.20 11.72
CA VAL A 20 2.72 -5.86 11.43
C VAL A 20 3.42 -7.17 11.12
N PRO A 21 3.80 -7.42 9.86
CA PRO A 21 4.45 -8.67 9.45
C PRO A 21 5.74 -8.92 10.25
N VAL A 22 5.91 -10.17 10.70
CA VAL A 22 7.15 -10.61 11.35
C VAL A 22 8.14 -11.01 10.28
N VAL A 23 9.15 -10.18 10.02
CA VAL A 23 10.17 -10.45 9.01
C VAL A 23 11.27 -11.35 9.59
N THR A 24 11.51 -12.48 8.94
CA THR A 24 12.59 -13.40 9.26
C THR A 24 13.71 -13.32 8.23
N VAL A 25 14.89 -13.84 8.57
CA VAL A 25 15.98 -13.95 7.59
C VAL A 25 15.58 -14.87 6.43
N ASP A 26 14.80 -15.90 6.69
CA ASP A 26 14.24 -16.79 5.67
C ASP A 26 13.34 -16.06 4.69
N SER A 27 12.31 -15.37 5.19
CA SER A 27 11.39 -14.61 4.34
C SER A 27 12.12 -13.52 3.56
N PHE A 28 13.03 -12.78 4.21
CA PHE A 28 13.83 -11.75 3.54
C PHE A 28 14.69 -12.33 2.41
N TYR A 29 15.34 -13.48 2.64
CA TYR A 29 16.16 -14.12 1.61
C TYR A 29 15.30 -14.64 0.46
N ASN A 30 14.23 -15.38 0.74
CA ASN A 30 13.38 -15.98 -0.29
C ASN A 30 12.67 -14.91 -1.16
N SER A 31 12.25 -13.80 -0.56
CA SER A 31 11.56 -12.72 -1.27
C SER A 31 12.50 -11.81 -2.08
N HIS A 32 13.75 -11.62 -1.64
CA HIS A 32 14.62 -10.57 -2.18
C HIS A 32 15.99 -11.03 -2.69
N ALA A 33 16.36 -12.31 -2.55
CA ALA A 33 17.70 -12.79 -2.92
C ALA A 33 18.08 -12.51 -4.37
N GLU A 34 17.15 -12.67 -5.31
CA GLU A 34 17.42 -12.41 -6.72
C GLU A 34 17.68 -10.91 -6.98
N LYS A 35 16.79 -10.03 -6.50
CA LYS A 35 16.90 -8.57 -6.64
C LYS A 35 18.16 -8.02 -5.96
N LEU A 36 18.51 -8.56 -4.80
CA LEU A 36 19.69 -8.14 -4.01
C LEU A 36 20.97 -8.92 -4.37
N GLN A 37 20.88 -9.83 -5.35
CA GLN A 37 21.98 -10.69 -5.80
C GLN A 37 22.68 -11.43 -4.64
N MET A 38 21.89 -11.83 -3.64
CA MET A 38 22.38 -12.51 -2.44
C MET A 38 22.55 -14.00 -2.71
N LYS A 39 23.69 -14.54 -2.27
CA LYS A 39 23.96 -15.98 -2.25
C LYS A 39 24.38 -16.38 -0.84
N LEU A 40 23.85 -17.49 -0.34
CA LEU A 40 24.27 -18.06 0.93
C LEU A 40 25.77 -18.43 0.87
N GLU A 41 26.52 -18.02 1.89
CA GLU A 41 27.94 -18.37 2.08
C GLU A 41 28.07 -19.15 3.39
N GLY A 42 28.52 -20.41 3.31
CA GLY A 42 28.59 -21.31 4.45
C GLY A 42 27.32 -22.14 4.68
N PRO A 43 27.11 -22.70 5.90
CA PRO A 43 26.00 -23.59 6.17
C PRO A 43 24.67 -22.83 6.30
N GLN A 44 23.57 -23.50 5.96
CA GLN A 44 22.21 -22.95 6.10
C GLN A 44 21.77 -22.94 7.57
N VAL A 45 22.15 -21.88 8.29
CA VAL A 45 21.85 -21.68 9.71
C VAL A 45 21.28 -20.30 9.97
N GLY A 46 20.48 -20.14 11.03
CA GLY A 46 20.02 -18.81 11.46
C GLY A 46 18.87 -18.19 10.65
N PHE A 47 18.28 -18.93 9.70
CA PHE A 47 17.18 -18.46 8.86
C PHE A 47 15.90 -18.10 9.66
N HIS A 48 15.66 -18.75 10.80
CA HIS A 48 14.56 -18.45 11.73
C HIS A 48 14.72 -17.14 12.51
N ARG A 49 15.88 -16.46 12.43
CA ARG A 49 16.14 -15.24 13.20
C ARG A 49 15.26 -14.12 12.68
N LYS A 50 14.74 -13.30 13.60
CA LYS A 50 13.87 -12.18 13.29
C LYS A 50 14.69 -10.93 13.00
N ILE A 51 14.39 -10.27 11.89
CA ILE A 51 14.78 -8.89 11.67
C ILE A 51 13.74 -8.04 12.40
N ARG A 52 14.15 -7.04 13.19
CA ARG A 52 13.21 -6.22 13.98
C ARG A 52 13.20 -4.75 13.60
N GLU A 53 14.14 -4.34 12.75
CA GLU A 53 14.25 -2.97 12.27
C GLU A 53 14.49 -3.01 10.76
N PRO A 54 13.72 -2.24 9.95
CA PRO A 54 13.75 -2.32 8.49
C PRO A 54 14.95 -1.62 7.83
N THR A 55 15.99 -1.32 8.62
CA THR A 55 17.18 -0.61 8.14
C THR A 55 18.42 -1.49 8.25
N ILE A 56 19.41 -1.17 7.44
CA ILE A 56 20.68 -1.90 7.39
C ILE A 56 21.71 -1.20 8.28
N ASN A 57 22.54 -1.98 8.97
CA ASN A 57 23.64 -1.45 9.77
C ASN A 57 25.01 -1.83 9.20
N ARG A 58 25.96 -0.90 9.31
CA ARG A 58 27.38 -1.16 9.07
C ARG A 58 28.13 -1.20 10.40
N PRO A 59 28.65 -2.36 10.84
CA PRO A 59 29.21 -2.52 12.18
C PRO A 59 30.65 -1.99 12.33
N GLY A 60 30.99 -0.86 11.70
CA GLY A 60 32.37 -0.33 11.68
C GLY A 60 32.96 -0.10 13.08
N LEU A 61 32.27 0.69 13.92
CA LEU A 61 32.67 0.93 15.32
C LEU A 61 32.52 -0.32 16.19
N ALA A 62 31.53 -1.16 15.93
CA ALA A 62 31.32 -2.40 16.68
C ALA A 62 32.51 -3.37 16.53
N LEU A 63 33.14 -3.40 15.35
CA LEU A 63 34.34 -4.20 15.12
C LEU A 63 35.55 -3.70 15.91
N SER A 64 35.62 -2.44 16.34
CA SER A 64 36.69 -1.95 17.22
C SER A 64 36.46 -2.30 18.70
N GLY A 65 35.20 -2.58 19.06
CA GLY A 65 34.77 -2.96 20.42
C GLY A 65 33.77 -1.99 21.04
N PHE A 66 33.32 -0.96 20.32
CA PHE A 66 32.35 0.01 20.80
C PHE A 66 30.93 -0.44 20.46
N TYR A 67 30.14 -0.84 21.48
CA TYR A 67 28.79 -1.38 21.30
C TYR A 67 27.67 -0.50 21.87
N THR A 68 27.99 0.65 22.45
CA THR A 68 26.96 1.59 22.92
C THR A 68 26.13 2.04 21.71
N TYR A 69 24.82 1.85 21.78
CA TYR A 69 23.87 2.07 20.66
C TYR A 69 24.10 1.20 19.42
N PHE A 70 24.73 0.03 19.57
CA PHE A 70 24.88 -0.89 18.44
C PHE A 70 23.53 -1.42 17.97
N ALA A 71 23.24 -1.26 16.67
CA ALA A 71 21.99 -1.67 16.06
C ALA A 71 21.95 -3.19 15.77
N GLU A 72 21.93 -3.99 16.82
CA GLU A 72 21.96 -5.46 16.76
C GLU A 72 20.70 -6.11 16.18
N LYS A 73 19.61 -5.35 16.06
CA LYS A 73 18.31 -5.79 15.53
C LYS A 73 18.20 -5.71 14.00
N ARG A 74 19.22 -5.12 13.35
CA ARG A 74 19.30 -4.86 11.91
C ARG A 74 20.12 -5.91 11.19
N VAL A 75 19.88 -6.07 9.89
CA VAL A 75 20.81 -6.80 9.01
C VAL A 75 22.16 -6.09 9.02
N GLN A 76 23.25 -6.85 9.17
CA GLN A 76 24.61 -6.29 9.21
C GLN A 76 25.28 -6.43 7.86
N VAL A 77 25.92 -5.36 7.36
CA VAL A 77 26.67 -5.39 6.10
C VAL A 77 28.14 -5.08 6.33
N LEU A 78 29.01 -5.93 5.80
CA LEU A 78 30.44 -5.65 5.71
C LEU A 78 30.78 -5.16 4.30
N GLY A 79 31.29 -3.94 4.24
CA GLY A 79 31.80 -3.31 3.03
C GLY A 79 33.32 -3.37 2.96
N ALA A 80 33.87 -2.53 2.09
CA ALA A 80 35.32 -2.40 1.92
C ALA A 80 36.02 -1.95 3.20
N ALA A 81 35.44 -1.00 3.93
CA ALA A 81 36.05 -0.49 5.16
C ALA A 81 36.13 -1.57 6.24
N GLU A 82 35.03 -2.28 6.50
CA GLU A 82 34.96 -3.32 7.52
C GLU A 82 35.84 -4.53 7.15
N HIS A 83 35.83 -4.91 5.87
CA HIS A 83 36.68 -5.99 5.36
C HIS A 83 38.17 -5.67 5.46
N SER A 84 38.58 -4.47 5.03
CA SER A 84 39.97 -4.00 5.13
C SER A 84 40.42 -3.88 6.58
N TYR A 85 39.55 -3.39 7.47
CA TYR A 85 39.82 -3.34 8.91
C TYR A 85 40.03 -4.73 9.49
N LEU A 86 39.16 -5.70 9.18
CA LEU A 86 39.35 -7.07 9.66
C LEU A 86 40.67 -7.66 9.16
N LYS A 87 41.02 -7.41 7.89
CA LYS A 87 42.29 -7.88 7.30
C LYS A 87 43.53 -7.28 7.96
N SER A 88 43.48 -6.02 8.39
CA SER A 88 44.64 -5.38 9.03
C SER A 88 44.92 -5.89 10.45
N LEU A 89 43.97 -6.58 11.08
CA LEU A 89 44.15 -7.14 12.41
C LEU A 89 44.89 -8.48 12.39
N PRO A 90 45.73 -8.78 13.42
CA PRO A 90 46.26 -10.10 13.67
C PRO A 90 45.14 -11.14 13.85
N SER A 91 45.33 -12.36 13.34
CA SER A 91 44.29 -13.41 13.31
C SER A 91 43.59 -13.63 14.66
N LYS A 92 44.35 -13.76 15.77
CA LYS A 92 43.78 -13.91 17.12
C LYS A 92 42.85 -12.75 17.52
N LEU A 93 43.25 -11.51 17.22
CA LEU A 93 42.46 -10.32 17.57
C LEU A 93 41.25 -10.17 16.65
N ARG A 94 41.40 -10.48 15.36
CA ARG A 94 40.32 -10.50 14.35
C ARG A 94 39.19 -11.44 14.79
N VAL A 95 39.51 -12.70 15.12
CA VAL A 95 38.54 -13.69 15.58
C VAL A 95 37.90 -13.25 16.90
N LYS A 96 38.67 -12.72 17.85
CA LYS A 96 38.15 -12.21 19.14
C LYS A 96 37.13 -11.08 18.95
N ARG A 97 37.43 -10.09 18.11
CA ARG A 97 36.54 -8.95 17.82
C ARG A 97 35.28 -9.39 17.06
N PHE A 98 35.45 -10.22 16.05
CA PHE A 98 34.34 -10.72 15.26
C PHE A 98 33.40 -11.62 16.06
N ARG A 99 33.93 -12.45 16.97
CA ARG A 99 33.13 -13.25 17.90
C ARG A 99 32.27 -12.38 18.82
N ARG A 100 32.80 -11.26 19.31
CA ARG A 100 32.01 -10.29 20.11
C ARG A 100 30.87 -9.68 19.32
N LEU A 101 31.04 -9.43 18.02
CA LEU A 101 29.95 -8.98 17.14
C LEU A 101 28.85 -10.06 17.05
N CYS A 102 29.24 -11.31 16.82
CA CYS A 102 28.30 -12.44 16.71
C CYS A 102 27.53 -12.70 18.02
N GLN A 103 28.17 -12.47 19.17
CA GLN A 103 27.53 -12.58 20.50
C GLN A 103 26.36 -11.61 20.71
N ARG A 104 26.28 -10.53 19.91
CA ARG A 104 25.15 -9.58 19.94
C ARG A 104 23.88 -10.11 19.27
N LYS A 105 23.85 -11.38 18.86
CA LYS A 105 22.63 -12.03 18.34
C LYS A 105 22.05 -11.29 17.13
N ILE A 106 22.92 -10.78 16.24
CA ILE A 106 22.51 -10.15 14.98
C ILE A 106 21.65 -11.10 14.11
N PRO A 107 20.69 -10.62 13.30
CA PRO A 107 19.86 -11.44 12.44
C PRO A 107 20.68 -12.22 11.40
N CYS A 108 21.44 -11.50 10.59
CA CYS A 108 22.30 -12.08 9.55
C CYS A 108 23.42 -11.09 9.19
N LEU A 109 24.39 -11.59 8.42
CA LEU A 109 25.53 -10.84 7.93
C LEU A 109 25.57 -10.89 6.40
N VAL A 110 25.85 -9.77 5.74
CA VAL A 110 26.01 -9.70 4.29
C VAL A 110 27.37 -9.13 3.93
N MET A 111 28.13 -9.88 3.14
CA MET A 111 29.38 -9.47 2.51
C MET A 111 29.07 -8.79 1.18
N SER A 112 29.33 -7.48 1.10
CA SER A 112 29.14 -6.72 -0.15
C SER A 112 30.38 -6.74 -1.05
N ARG A 113 30.25 -6.24 -2.28
CA ARG A 113 31.31 -6.17 -3.31
C ARG A 113 31.94 -7.52 -3.66
N GLY A 114 31.22 -8.61 -3.41
CA GLY A 114 31.70 -9.96 -3.63
C GLY A 114 32.89 -10.33 -2.73
N PHE A 115 33.14 -9.63 -1.62
CA PHE A 115 34.12 -10.09 -0.66
C PHE A 115 33.68 -11.43 -0.04
N ARG A 116 34.66 -12.26 0.32
CA ARG A 116 34.43 -13.51 1.04
C ARG A 116 34.85 -13.35 2.48
N LEU A 117 34.09 -13.98 3.37
CA LEU A 117 34.44 -14.04 4.77
C LEU A 117 35.58 -15.06 4.95
N ALA A 118 36.58 -14.76 5.78
CA ALA A 118 37.67 -15.70 6.04
C ALA A 118 37.13 -16.99 6.68
N PRO A 119 37.67 -18.18 6.36
CA PRO A 119 37.14 -19.46 6.87
C PRO A 119 37.05 -19.52 8.41
N GLU A 120 38.05 -18.95 9.10
CA GLU A 120 38.07 -18.81 10.57
C GLU A 120 36.89 -18.00 11.13
N LEU A 121 36.41 -17.00 10.40
CA LEU A 121 35.29 -16.15 10.80
C LEU A 121 33.95 -16.79 10.43
N LEU A 122 33.91 -17.52 9.31
CA LEU A 122 32.75 -18.31 8.90
C LEU A 122 32.43 -19.43 9.91
N GLY A 123 33.47 -20.04 10.52
CA GLY A 123 33.29 -20.96 11.64
C GLY A 123 32.59 -20.30 12.83
N VAL A 124 32.98 -19.07 13.19
CA VAL A 124 32.36 -18.31 14.29
C VAL A 124 30.89 -17.98 14.00
N THR A 125 30.53 -17.64 12.76
CA THR A 125 29.12 -17.40 12.40
C THR A 125 28.29 -18.67 12.45
N ALA A 126 28.86 -19.82 12.05
CA ALA A 126 28.20 -21.11 12.12
C ALA A 126 27.89 -21.52 13.59
N GLU A 127 28.88 -21.39 14.48
CA GLU A 127 28.71 -21.61 15.92
C GLU A 127 27.61 -20.72 16.53
N ALA A 128 27.57 -19.45 16.12
CA ALA A 128 26.58 -18.48 16.58
C ALA A 128 25.21 -18.62 15.89
N LYS A 129 25.07 -19.55 14.94
CA LYS A 129 23.86 -19.75 14.10
C LYS A 129 23.42 -18.46 13.38
N ILE A 130 24.37 -17.77 12.75
CA ILE A 130 24.14 -16.55 11.98
C ILE A 130 24.30 -16.86 10.49
N ALA A 131 23.26 -16.56 9.69
CA ALA A 131 23.33 -16.69 8.24
C ALA A 131 24.30 -15.66 7.66
N VAL A 132 25.17 -16.10 6.75
CA VAL A 132 26.08 -15.22 6.01
C VAL A 132 25.72 -15.25 4.54
N PHE A 133 25.55 -14.08 3.95
CA PHE A 133 25.25 -13.93 2.53
C PHE A 133 26.36 -13.14 1.84
N ARG A 134 26.51 -13.37 0.55
CA ARG A 134 27.43 -12.65 -0.32
C ARG A 134 26.67 -12.01 -1.45
N THR A 135 26.96 -10.75 -1.75
CA THR A 135 26.41 -10.03 -2.89
C THR A 135 27.54 -9.31 -3.64
N PRO A 136 27.54 -9.34 -4.99
CA PRO A 136 28.48 -8.57 -5.79
C PRO A 136 28.17 -7.06 -5.77
N MET A 137 27.00 -6.64 -5.29
CA MET A 137 26.58 -5.25 -5.25
C MET A 137 27.55 -4.37 -4.46
N ILE A 138 27.72 -3.13 -4.92
CA ILE A 138 28.42 -2.08 -4.17
C ILE A 138 27.67 -1.83 -2.84
N THR A 139 28.42 -1.69 -1.75
CA THR A 139 27.89 -1.58 -0.38
C THR A 139 26.71 -0.61 -0.25
N MET A 140 26.82 0.61 -0.77
CA MET A 140 25.74 1.60 -0.68
C MET A 140 24.52 1.24 -1.54
N LYS A 141 24.74 0.67 -2.73
CA LYS A 141 23.63 0.19 -3.59
C LYS A 141 22.86 -0.94 -2.91
N PHE A 142 23.58 -1.88 -2.29
CA PHE A 142 22.95 -2.94 -1.50
C PHE A 142 22.15 -2.36 -0.33
N ILE A 143 22.76 -1.47 0.45
CA ILE A 143 22.10 -0.86 1.62
C ILE A 143 20.79 -0.19 1.23
N ASN A 144 20.78 0.63 0.17
CA ASN A 144 19.57 1.31 -0.28
C ASN A 144 18.51 0.31 -0.73
N ALA A 145 18.87 -0.63 -1.61
CA ALA A 145 17.93 -1.62 -2.13
C ALA A 145 17.35 -2.53 -1.03
N ALA A 146 18.20 -3.00 -0.11
CA ALA A 146 17.79 -3.83 1.01
C ALA A 146 16.96 -3.05 2.04
N THR A 147 17.21 -1.76 2.23
CA THR A 147 16.38 -0.91 3.10
C THR A 147 14.99 -0.77 2.50
N ILE A 148 14.86 -0.46 1.20
CA ILE A 148 13.56 -0.39 0.51
C ILE A 148 12.81 -1.73 0.61
N ALA A 149 13.51 -2.85 0.37
CA ALA A 149 12.93 -4.18 0.51
C ALA A 149 12.38 -4.46 1.92
N LEU A 150 13.16 -4.12 2.95
CA LEU A 150 12.73 -4.28 4.33
C LEU A 150 11.60 -3.32 4.71
N GLU A 151 11.63 -2.05 4.28
CA GLU A 151 10.52 -1.12 4.53
C GLU A 151 9.20 -1.66 3.94
N MET A 152 9.24 -2.23 2.73
CA MET A 152 8.08 -2.92 2.15
C MET A 152 7.66 -4.13 3.00
N ASP A 153 8.60 -4.98 3.40
CA ASP A 153 8.30 -6.17 4.21
C ASP A 153 7.73 -5.84 5.60
N PHE A 154 8.05 -4.67 6.16
CA PHE A 154 7.55 -4.18 7.45
C PHE A 154 6.30 -3.29 7.34
N SER A 155 5.87 -2.97 6.12
CA SER A 155 4.80 -2.01 5.88
C SER A 155 3.47 -2.48 6.49
N PRO A 156 2.80 -1.66 7.31
CA PRO A 156 1.51 -2.02 7.90
C PRO A 156 0.49 -2.37 6.83
N THR A 157 -0.23 -3.47 7.05
CA THR A 157 -1.22 -3.96 6.10
C THR A 157 -2.57 -4.17 6.79
N VAL A 158 -3.64 -3.78 6.11
CA VAL A 158 -5.04 -4.01 6.50
C VAL A 158 -5.79 -4.67 5.34
N THR A 159 -6.87 -5.37 5.66
CA THR A 159 -7.80 -5.91 4.68
C THR A 159 -9.10 -5.12 4.75
N GLU A 160 -9.57 -4.65 3.60
CA GLU A 160 -10.86 -3.97 3.45
C GLU A 160 -11.78 -4.83 2.56
N PHE A 161 -13.05 -4.90 2.94
CA PHE A 161 -14.08 -5.52 2.11
C PHE A 161 -14.59 -4.50 1.09
N GLY A 162 -14.46 -4.85 -0.18
CA GLY A 162 -14.71 -4.00 -1.33
C GLY A 162 -13.82 -4.37 -2.50
N SER A 163 -14.24 -3.96 -3.70
CA SER A 163 -13.54 -4.22 -4.94
C SER A 163 -12.70 -2.99 -5.31
N MET A 164 -11.47 -3.22 -5.79
CA MET A 164 -10.54 -2.17 -6.18
C MET A 164 -10.39 -2.15 -7.70
N VAL A 165 -10.51 -0.97 -8.30
CA VAL A 165 -10.43 -0.75 -9.76
C VAL A 165 -9.51 0.43 -10.10
N ASP A 166 -8.88 0.37 -11.27
CA ASP A 166 -8.10 1.47 -11.87
C ASP A 166 -8.92 2.14 -12.98
N ILE A 167 -9.40 3.35 -12.71
CA ILE A 167 -10.23 4.16 -13.61
C ILE A 167 -9.41 5.37 -14.06
N LEU A 168 -8.96 5.37 -15.32
CA LEU A 168 -8.17 6.46 -15.92
C LEU A 168 -6.93 6.87 -15.08
N GLY A 169 -6.33 5.93 -14.37
CA GLY A 169 -5.18 6.17 -13.51
C GLY A 169 -5.52 6.44 -12.05
N VAL A 170 -6.80 6.56 -11.68
CA VAL A 170 -7.28 6.75 -10.31
C VAL A 170 -7.66 5.39 -9.73
N GLY A 171 -7.04 5.00 -8.62
CA GLY A 171 -7.41 3.79 -7.92
C GLY A 171 -8.62 4.02 -7.02
N VAL A 172 -9.71 3.30 -7.27
CA VAL A 172 -10.98 3.46 -6.57
C VAL A 172 -11.33 2.18 -5.81
N LEU A 173 -11.49 2.30 -4.50
CA LEU A 173 -12.04 1.24 -3.64
C LEU A 173 -13.56 1.39 -3.57
N ILE A 174 -14.29 0.46 -4.16
CA ILE A 174 -15.75 0.41 -4.18
C ILE A 174 -16.23 -0.48 -3.03
N ARG A 175 -16.92 0.14 -2.07
CA ARG A 175 -17.45 -0.48 -0.86
C ARG A 175 -18.97 -0.43 -0.85
N GLY A 176 -19.59 -1.19 0.06
CA GLY A 176 -21.04 -1.23 0.22
C GLY A 176 -21.50 -2.58 0.77
N ALA A 177 -22.77 -2.66 1.16
CA ALA A 177 -23.37 -3.89 1.69
C ALA A 177 -23.26 -5.07 0.69
N SER A 178 -23.34 -6.30 1.19
CA SER A 178 -23.43 -7.47 0.31
C SER A 178 -24.72 -7.41 -0.51
N GLY A 179 -24.64 -7.72 -1.80
CA GLY A 179 -25.80 -7.70 -2.70
C GLY A 179 -26.25 -6.32 -3.19
N ILE A 180 -25.58 -5.22 -2.81
CA ILE A 180 -25.91 -3.86 -3.28
C ILE A 180 -25.58 -3.62 -4.77
N GLY A 181 -24.90 -4.56 -5.42
CA GLY A 181 -24.51 -4.46 -6.84
C GLY A 181 -23.04 -4.12 -7.11
N LYS A 182 -22.13 -4.33 -6.14
CA LYS A 182 -20.69 -3.97 -6.30
C LYS A 182 -20.06 -4.67 -7.51
N SER A 183 -20.19 -5.99 -7.59
CA SER A 183 -19.57 -6.80 -8.64
C SER A 183 -20.12 -6.43 -10.02
N GLU A 184 -21.42 -6.14 -10.13
CA GLU A 184 -22.06 -5.67 -11.36
C GLU A 184 -21.55 -4.28 -11.79
N CYS A 185 -21.34 -3.37 -10.84
CA CYS A 185 -20.72 -2.06 -11.13
C CYS A 185 -19.29 -2.22 -11.65
N VAL A 186 -18.51 -3.09 -11.01
CA VAL A 186 -17.12 -3.36 -11.39
C VAL A 186 -17.05 -4.00 -12.77
N LEU A 187 -17.93 -4.98 -13.05
CA LEU A 187 -18.02 -5.59 -14.37
C LEU A 187 -18.33 -4.55 -15.45
N GLY A 188 -19.30 -3.66 -15.21
CA GLY A 188 -19.62 -2.56 -16.12
C GLY A 188 -18.46 -1.57 -16.32
N LEU A 189 -17.59 -1.38 -15.33
CA LEU A 189 -16.36 -0.60 -15.47
C LEU A 189 -15.31 -1.34 -16.33
N ILE A 190 -15.15 -2.64 -16.15
CA ILE A 190 -14.23 -3.48 -16.94
C ILE A 190 -14.66 -3.49 -18.42
N GLU A 191 -15.96 -3.62 -18.70
CA GLU A 191 -16.52 -3.56 -20.05
C GLU A 191 -16.23 -2.23 -20.76
N ARG A 192 -16.03 -1.14 -19.99
CA ARG A 192 -15.62 0.18 -20.50
C ARG A 192 -14.11 0.32 -20.70
N GLY A 193 -13.34 -0.74 -20.45
CA GLY A 193 -11.89 -0.77 -20.62
C GLY A 193 -11.09 -0.41 -19.37
N TYR A 194 -11.73 -0.31 -18.19
CA TYR A 194 -11.02 -0.14 -16.93
C TYR A 194 -10.48 -1.47 -16.38
N SER A 195 -9.62 -1.39 -15.38
CA SER A 195 -8.90 -2.57 -14.90
C SER A 195 -9.28 -2.94 -13.46
N LEU A 196 -9.52 -4.22 -13.22
CA LEU A 196 -9.67 -4.80 -11.90
C LEU A 196 -8.32 -4.92 -11.20
N VAL A 197 -8.26 -4.52 -9.94
CA VAL A 197 -7.10 -4.76 -9.06
C VAL A 197 -7.41 -5.90 -8.08
N ALA A 198 -8.60 -5.86 -7.46
CA ALA A 198 -9.08 -6.85 -6.52
C ALA A 198 -10.61 -6.89 -6.51
N ASP A 199 -11.22 -8.04 -6.27
CA ASP A 199 -12.66 -8.18 -6.07
C ASP A 199 -12.97 -8.71 -4.66
N ASP A 200 -14.01 -8.15 -4.04
CA ASP A 200 -14.55 -8.43 -2.70
C ASP A 200 -13.61 -8.22 -1.50
N VAL A 201 -12.36 -8.70 -1.57
CA VAL A 201 -11.35 -8.55 -0.52
C VAL A 201 -10.15 -7.83 -1.09
N THR A 202 -9.89 -6.62 -0.60
CA THR A 202 -8.75 -5.80 -0.99
C THR A 202 -7.74 -5.71 0.15
N ARG A 203 -6.48 -6.05 -0.12
CA ARG A 203 -5.37 -5.85 0.82
C ARG A 203 -4.77 -4.47 0.57
N ILE A 204 -4.63 -3.67 1.61
CA ILE A 204 -4.08 -2.31 1.53
C ILE A 204 -2.86 -2.23 2.44
N THR A 205 -1.73 -1.81 1.86
CA THR A 205 -0.45 -1.64 2.53
C THR A 205 -0.08 -0.16 2.54
N SER A 206 0.37 0.35 3.70
CA SER A 206 0.89 1.72 3.79
C SER A 206 2.38 1.74 3.47
N LEU A 207 2.74 2.37 2.35
CA LEU A 207 4.13 2.55 1.94
C LEU A 207 4.67 3.83 2.56
N GLU A 208 5.72 3.70 3.39
CA GLU A 208 6.40 4.81 4.07
C GLU A 208 5.48 5.75 4.88
N GLY A 209 4.27 5.31 5.24
CA GLY A 209 3.28 6.15 5.90
C GLY A 209 2.76 7.32 5.05
N ARG A 210 2.90 7.26 3.72
CA ARG A 210 2.51 8.35 2.80
C ARG A 210 1.48 7.92 1.78
N GLU A 211 1.61 6.70 1.26
CA GLU A 211 0.76 6.19 0.20
C GLU A 211 0.12 4.88 0.63
N LEU A 212 -1.09 4.63 0.14
CA LEU A 212 -1.81 3.38 0.32
C LEU A 212 -1.79 2.60 -0.99
N MET A 213 -1.16 1.44 -0.99
CA MET A 213 -1.12 0.54 -2.15
C MET A 213 -2.12 -0.59 -1.93
N ALA A 214 -3.02 -0.79 -2.89
CA ALA A 214 -4.03 -1.83 -2.86
C ALA A 214 -3.66 -2.99 -3.80
N THR A 215 -3.94 -4.22 -3.39
CA THR A 215 -3.74 -5.44 -4.18
C THR A 215 -4.74 -6.52 -3.79
N ALA A 216 -4.94 -7.51 -4.67
CA ALA A 216 -5.72 -8.70 -4.35
C ALA A 216 -4.93 -9.71 -3.49
N PRO A 217 -5.59 -10.45 -2.59
CA PRO A 217 -5.05 -11.71 -2.07
C PRO A 217 -4.63 -12.65 -3.21
N GLU A 218 -3.57 -13.44 -2.97
CA GLU A 218 -3.00 -14.31 -4.00
C GLU A 218 -4.02 -15.33 -4.55
N LEU A 219 -4.89 -15.86 -3.68
CA LEU A 219 -5.90 -16.85 -4.04
C LEU A 219 -6.99 -16.30 -4.97
N THR A 220 -7.41 -15.05 -4.76
CA THR A 220 -8.52 -14.42 -5.51
C THR A 220 -8.03 -13.52 -6.64
N ARG A 221 -6.71 -13.46 -6.87
CA ARG A 221 -6.12 -12.60 -7.89
C ARG A 221 -6.73 -12.89 -9.27
N ASN A 222 -7.13 -11.83 -9.97
CA ASN A 222 -7.78 -11.84 -11.29
C ASN A 222 -9.14 -12.54 -11.35
N HIS A 223 -9.65 -13.07 -10.25
CA HIS A 223 -10.94 -13.75 -10.20
C HIS A 223 -12.02 -12.81 -9.67
N MET A 224 -13.23 -12.99 -10.15
CA MET A 224 -14.42 -12.25 -9.74
C MET A 224 -15.60 -13.19 -9.65
N GLU A 225 -16.44 -13.05 -8.62
CA GLU A 225 -17.74 -13.73 -8.56
C GLU A 225 -18.80 -12.87 -9.25
N VAL A 226 -19.47 -13.43 -10.25
CA VAL A 226 -20.61 -12.79 -10.91
C VAL A 226 -21.87 -13.61 -10.63
N ARG A 227 -22.86 -12.98 -9.99
CA ARG A 227 -24.11 -13.66 -9.63
C ARG A 227 -24.82 -14.21 -10.87
N GLY A 228 -25.25 -15.47 -10.79
CA GLY A 228 -25.90 -16.18 -11.91
C GLY A 228 -24.93 -16.75 -12.96
N ILE A 229 -23.64 -16.42 -12.91
CA ILE A 229 -22.61 -16.97 -13.80
C ILE A 229 -21.63 -17.85 -13.03
N GLY A 230 -21.19 -17.39 -11.85
CA GLY A 230 -20.15 -18.02 -11.03
C GLY A 230 -18.84 -17.24 -11.05
N ILE A 231 -17.75 -17.91 -10.67
CA ILE A 231 -16.41 -17.31 -10.64
C ILE A 231 -15.83 -17.26 -12.06
N ILE A 232 -15.37 -16.08 -12.48
CA ILE A 232 -14.71 -15.85 -13.77
C ILE A 232 -13.27 -15.40 -13.59
N ASP A 233 -12.41 -15.70 -14.56
CA ASP A 233 -11.06 -15.13 -14.68
C ASP A 233 -11.13 -13.92 -15.61
N VAL A 234 -11.02 -12.72 -15.02
CA VAL A 234 -11.18 -11.45 -15.72
C VAL A 234 -10.13 -11.28 -16.81
N ALA A 235 -8.88 -11.71 -16.56
CA ALA A 235 -7.79 -11.59 -17.53
C ALA A 235 -8.01 -12.47 -18.76
N LYS A 236 -8.61 -13.66 -18.57
CA LYS A 236 -8.93 -14.56 -19.69
C LYS A 236 -10.14 -14.10 -20.51
N VAL A 237 -11.15 -13.52 -19.85
CA VAL A 237 -12.38 -13.08 -20.51
C VAL A 237 -12.21 -11.73 -21.21
N PHE A 238 -11.58 -10.76 -20.54
CA PHE A 238 -11.47 -9.37 -21.02
C PHE A 238 -10.05 -8.97 -21.46
N GLY A 239 -9.11 -9.92 -21.41
CA GLY A 239 -7.71 -9.71 -21.80
C GLY A 239 -6.85 -9.07 -20.73
N ILE A 240 -5.52 -9.11 -20.92
CA ILE A 240 -4.55 -8.69 -19.90
C ILE A 240 -4.66 -7.21 -19.49
N GLY A 241 -5.19 -6.36 -20.37
CA GLY A 241 -5.40 -4.93 -20.09
C GLY A 241 -6.44 -4.66 -19.00
N SER A 242 -7.35 -5.62 -18.75
CA SER A 242 -8.44 -5.53 -17.77
C SER A 242 -8.02 -5.81 -16.33
N ILE A 243 -6.73 -6.08 -16.07
CA ILE A 243 -6.22 -6.34 -14.71
C ILE A 243 -5.02 -5.46 -14.34
N ARG A 244 -4.81 -5.26 -13.04
CA ARG A 244 -3.64 -4.64 -12.44
C ARG A 244 -3.24 -5.44 -11.19
N ILE A 245 -1.94 -5.67 -11.01
CA ILE A 245 -1.43 -6.41 -9.84
C ILE A 245 -1.61 -5.58 -8.56
N GLU A 246 -1.33 -4.29 -8.66
CA GLU A 246 -1.43 -3.34 -7.56
C GLU A 246 -1.80 -1.96 -8.10
N LYS A 247 -2.40 -1.14 -7.25
CA LYS A 247 -2.78 0.24 -7.58
C LYS A 247 -2.82 1.10 -6.32
N ARG A 248 -2.32 2.33 -6.41
CA ARG A 248 -2.47 3.33 -5.34
C ARG A 248 -3.95 3.61 -5.10
N LEU A 249 -4.37 3.66 -3.85
CA LEU A 249 -5.73 4.04 -3.48
C LEU A 249 -5.86 5.57 -3.44
N ASP A 250 -6.71 6.11 -4.30
CA ASP A 250 -6.93 7.55 -4.46
C ASP A 250 -8.31 7.99 -3.99
N LEU A 251 -9.32 7.11 -4.11
CA LEU A 251 -10.72 7.41 -3.80
C LEU A 251 -11.42 6.20 -3.18
N VAL A 252 -12.21 6.43 -2.14
CA VAL A 252 -13.17 5.44 -1.61
C VAL A 252 -14.56 5.82 -2.07
N VAL A 253 -15.24 4.92 -2.78
CA VAL A 253 -16.64 5.07 -3.12
C VAL A 253 -17.47 4.09 -2.30
N THR A 254 -18.45 4.58 -1.53
CA THR A 254 -19.37 3.72 -0.78
C THR A 254 -20.75 3.74 -1.43
N LEU A 255 -21.20 2.57 -1.87
CA LEU A 255 -22.54 2.33 -2.34
C LEU A 255 -23.46 2.08 -1.14
N LYS A 256 -24.51 2.89 -1.01
CA LYS A 256 -25.55 2.76 0.01
C LYS A 256 -26.93 2.67 -0.64
N ASP A 257 -27.89 2.06 0.05
CA ASP A 257 -29.28 2.16 -0.38
C ASP A 257 -29.73 3.62 -0.32
N TRP A 258 -30.55 4.07 -1.27
CA TRP A 258 -31.10 5.42 -1.30
C TRP A 258 -31.81 5.81 0.01
N GLN A 259 -32.45 4.84 0.68
CA GLN A 259 -33.18 5.08 1.93
C GLN A 259 -32.24 5.33 3.12
N ASP A 260 -30.99 4.87 3.03
CA ASP A 260 -29.99 4.95 4.11
C ASP A 260 -29.04 6.14 3.95
N VAL A 261 -29.29 7.01 2.97
CA VAL A 261 -28.48 8.20 2.71
C VAL A 261 -29.22 9.41 3.25
N ASP A 262 -28.71 9.96 4.35
CA ASP A 262 -29.07 11.29 4.85
C ASP A 262 -28.83 12.34 3.75
N GLU A 263 -29.48 13.51 3.83
CA GLU A 263 -29.50 14.55 2.79
C GLU A 263 -28.22 14.59 1.92
N VAL A 264 -28.33 14.04 0.70
CA VAL A 264 -27.23 13.99 -0.26
C VAL A 264 -26.72 15.42 -0.49
N ASP A 265 -25.45 15.69 -0.21
CA ASP A 265 -24.82 16.97 -0.58
C ASP A 265 -24.97 17.18 -2.09
N ARG A 266 -25.74 18.19 -2.46
CA ARG A 266 -26.08 18.51 -3.85
C ARG A 266 -25.06 19.43 -4.51
N ILE A 267 -24.19 20.05 -3.71
CA ILE A 267 -23.27 21.09 -4.15
C ILE A 267 -21.83 20.55 -4.18
N GLY A 268 -21.50 19.57 -3.32
CA GLY A 268 -20.19 18.91 -3.30
C GLY A 268 -19.08 19.84 -2.81
N LEU A 269 -19.43 20.77 -1.91
CA LEU A 269 -18.50 21.74 -1.34
C LEU A 269 -17.65 21.11 -0.23
N ASP A 270 -18.25 20.24 0.57
CA ASP A 270 -17.57 19.56 1.66
C ASP A 270 -16.93 18.26 1.14
N ARG A 271 -15.63 18.09 1.41
CA ARG A 271 -14.93 16.84 1.12
C ARG A 271 -15.03 15.90 2.31
N GLU A 272 -15.64 14.76 2.10
CA GLU A 272 -15.58 13.64 3.05
C GLU A 272 -14.27 12.87 2.88
N PHE A 273 -13.79 12.29 3.98
CA PHE A 273 -12.60 11.46 4.00
C PHE A 273 -12.87 10.14 4.73
N TYR A 274 -12.25 9.08 4.23
CA TYR A 274 -12.24 7.76 4.83
C TYR A 274 -10.83 7.43 5.30
N GLU A 275 -10.65 7.15 6.60
CA GLU A 275 -9.35 6.85 7.16
C GLU A 275 -8.96 5.38 6.98
N ILE A 276 -7.78 5.12 6.43
CA ILE A 276 -7.18 3.77 6.30
C ILE A 276 -5.74 3.84 6.78
N LEU A 277 -5.38 3.01 7.75
CA LEU A 277 -4.03 2.98 8.35
C LEU A 277 -3.55 4.36 8.87
N GLY A 278 -4.47 5.24 9.28
CA GLY A 278 -4.14 6.59 9.73
C GLY A 278 -4.02 7.63 8.61
N LEU A 279 -4.23 7.24 7.35
CA LEU A 279 -4.19 8.14 6.19
C LEU A 279 -5.62 8.47 5.72
N PRO A 280 -5.98 9.77 5.60
CA PRO A 280 -7.27 10.17 5.06
C PRO A 280 -7.28 9.99 3.53
N VAL A 281 -8.30 9.30 3.02
CA VAL A 281 -8.54 9.12 1.59
C VAL A 281 -9.84 9.84 1.23
N PRO A 282 -9.90 10.61 0.13
CA PRO A 282 -11.15 11.17 -0.38
C PRO A 282 -12.28 10.12 -0.42
N HIS A 283 -13.47 10.50 0.01
CA HIS A 283 -14.61 9.59 0.14
C HIS A 283 -15.85 10.19 -0.51
N VAL A 284 -16.57 9.35 -1.24
CA VAL A 284 -17.86 9.70 -1.88
C VAL A 284 -18.86 8.60 -1.59
N THR A 285 -20.04 8.99 -1.14
CA THR A 285 -21.18 8.08 -0.99
C THR A 285 -22.11 8.21 -2.19
N ILE A 286 -22.37 7.10 -2.90
CA ILE A 286 -23.29 7.10 -4.04
C ILE A 286 -24.54 6.27 -3.70
N PRO A 287 -25.74 6.88 -3.69
CA PRO A 287 -26.96 6.15 -3.40
C PRO A 287 -27.39 5.31 -4.61
N VAL A 288 -27.65 4.03 -4.36
CA VAL A 288 -28.07 3.04 -5.34
C VAL A 288 -29.59 3.09 -5.51
N ARG A 289 -30.04 3.14 -6.77
CA ARG A 289 -31.47 3.08 -7.14
C ARG A 289 -31.61 2.40 -8.50
N PRO A 290 -32.66 1.58 -8.71
CA PRO A 290 -32.95 1.01 -10.02
C PRO A 290 -33.00 2.08 -11.13
N GLY A 291 -32.43 1.76 -12.28
CA GLY A 291 -32.34 2.68 -13.43
C GLY A 291 -31.16 3.65 -13.41
N ARG A 292 -30.36 3.69 -12.34
CA ARG A 292 -29.09 4.44 -12.33
C ARG A 292 -27.94 3.58 -12.83
N ASP A 293 -27.14 4.15 -13.73
CA ASP A 293 -25.89 3.56 -14.16
C ASP A 293 -24.79 3.85 -13.14
N MET A 294 -24.62 2.92 -12.21
CA MET A 294 -23.68 3.08 -11.10
C MET A 294 -22.23 3.09 -11.55
N ALA A 295 -21.87 2.29 -12.55
CA ALA A 295 -20.53 2.29 -13.15
C ALA A 295 -20.20 3.70 -13.69
N ARG A 296 -21.16 4.36 -14.35
CA ARG A 296 -20.98 5.74 -14.85
C ARG A 296 -20.81 6.75 -13.72
N LEU A 297 -21.55 6.62 -12.64
CA LEU A 297 -21.42 7.54 -11.51
C LEU A 297 -20.06 7.39 -10.81
N ILE A 298 -19.57 6.16 -10.65
CA ILE A 298 -18.23 5.89 -10.09
C ILE A 298 -17.14 6.46 -11.01
N GLU A 299 -17.29 6.28 -12.32
CA GLU A 299 -16.38 6.84 -13.32
C GLU A 299 -16.30 8.38 -13.24
N VAL A 300 -17.45 9.05 -13.14
CA VAL A 300 -17.51 10.51 -12.97
C VAL A 300 -16.85 10.94 -11.66
N ALA A 301 -17.08 10.23 -10.55
CA ALA A 301 -16.44 10.52 -9.28
C ALA A 301 -14.91 10.39 -9.35
N ALA A 302 -14.40 9.37 -10.06
CA ALA A 302 -12.97 9.20 -10.29
C ALA A 302 -12.37 10.35 -11.13
N MET A 303 -13.08 10.78 -12.18
CA MET A 303 -12.66 11.93 -13.00
C MET A 303 -12.64 13.23 -12.20
N ASP A 304 -13.67 13.47 -11.38
CA ASP A 304 -13.75 14.64 -10.51
C ASP A 304 -12.60 14.65 -9.49
N GLU A 305 -12.29 13.51 -8.86
CA GLU A 305 -11.14 13.40 -7.96
C GLU A 305 -9.81 13.67 -8.68
N LYS A 306 -9.67 13.22 -9.93
CA LYS A 306 -8.51 13.52 -10.76
C LYS A 306 -8.35 15.03 -11.02
N LEU A 307 -9.45 15.73 -11.35
CA LEU A 307 -9.45 17.18 -11.55
C LEU A 307 -9.12 17.94 -10.27
N LYS A 308 -9.71 17.50 -9.16
CA LYS A 308 -9.42 17.99 -7.81
C LYS A 308 -7.95 17.85 -7.43
N GLY A 309 -7.32 16.74 -7.78
CA GLY A 309 -5.88 16.52 -7.61
C GLY A 309 -4.99 17.45 -8.48
N LEU A 310 -5.52 17.95 -9.60
CA LEU A 310 -4.88 18.95 -10.46
C LEU A 310 -5.17 20.39 -10.03
N GLY A 311 -5.89 20.60 -8.92
CA GLY A 311 -6.26 21.90 -8.40
C GLY A 311 -7.51 22.53 -9.01
N GLN A 312 -8.29 21.78 -9.82
CA GLN A 312 -9.55 22.25 -10.39
C GLN A 312 -10.72 21.73 -9.54
N ASN A 313 -11.57 22.63 -9.03
CA ASN A 313 -12.73 22.25 -8.23
C ASN A 313 -14.00 22.90 -8.79
N SER A 314 -14.78 22.12 -9.55
CA SER A 314 -15.98 22.61 -10.24
C SER A 314 -17.05 23.17 -9.30
N ALA A 315 -17.19 22.63 -8.08
CA ALA A 315 -18.15 23.14 -7.08
C ALA A 315 -17.75 24.55 -6.60
N VAL A 316 -16.44 24.76 -6.35
CA VAL A 316 -15.90 26.07 -5.96
C VAL A 316 -16.04 27.08 -7.10
N ASP A 317 -15.69 26.68 -8.33
CA ASP A 317 -15.81 27.54 -9.50
C ASP A 317 -17.27 27.95 -9.76
N PHE A 318 -18.21 27.01 -9.57
CA PHE A 318 -19.63 27.27 -9.74
C PHE A 318 -20.18 28.17 -8.62
N ASN A 319 -19.78 27.93 -7.36
CA ASN A 319 -20.17 28.78 -6.24
C ASN A 319 -19.64 30.22 -6.41
N ALA A 320 -18.38 30.37 -6.82
CA ALA A 320 -17.80 31.69 -7.12
C ALA A 320 -18.58 32.41 -8.24
N ARG A 321 -18.99 31.69 -9.29
CA ARG A 321 -19.85 32.24 -10.35
C ARG A 321 -21.23 32.65 -9.85
N LEU A 322 -21.88 31.81 -9.03
CA LEU A 322 -23.18 32.14 -8.42
C LEU A 322 -23.11 33.40 -7.56
N LEU A 323 -22.10 33.49 -6.68
CA LEU A 323 -21.88 34.69 -5.87
C LEU A 323 -21.68 35.93 -6.74
N SER A 324 -20.89 35.83 -7.82
CA SER A 324 -20.68 36.95 -8.75
C SER A 324 -21.95 37.40 -9.49
N LEU A 325 -22.91 36.49 -9.71
CA LEU A 325 -24.20 36.79 -10.33
C LEU A 325 -25.17 37.42 -9.32
N MET A 326 -25.08 37.05 -8.05
CA MET A 326 -25.87 37.62 -6.96
C MET A 326 -25.40 39.02 -6.54
N GLU A 327 -24.10 39.31 -6.68
CA GLU A 327 -23.52 40.64 -6.44
C GLU A 327 -23.82 41.66 -7.54
N ARG A 328 -24.34 41.22 -8.70
CA ARG A 328 -24.84 42.14 -9.73
C ARG A 328 -26.25 42.61 -9.34
N PRO A 329 -26.48 43.92 -9.09
CA PRO A 329 -27.82 44.40 -8.81
C PRO A 329 -28.72 44.12 -10.03
N PRO A 330 -30.03 43.86 -9.82
CA PRO A 330 -30.95 43.65 -10.92
C PRO A 330 -30.89 44.90 -11.81
N SER A 331 -30.45 44.72 -13.05
CA SER A 331 -30.53 45.76 -14.07
C SER A 331 -31.98 46.25 -14.11
N GLN A 332 -32.20 47.50 -13.73
CA GLN A 332 -33.51 48.13 -13.77
C GLN A 332 -34.12 47.84 -15.14
N GLY A 333 -35.25 47.12 -15.13
CA GLY A 333 -36.08 46.96 -16.30
C GLY A 333 -36.39 48.34 -16.85
N SER A 334 -36.13 48.54 -18.13
CA SER A 334 -36.52 49.71 -18.90
C SER A 334 -38.03 49.90 -18.78
N GLY A 335 -38.43 50.70 -17.80
CA GLY A 335 -39.77 51.21 -17.63
C GLY A 335 -40.12 52.07 -18.83
N VAL A 336 -40.98 51.53 -19.69
CA VAL A 336 -41.73 52.28 -20.69
C VAL A 336 -42.50 53.39 -19.97
N ALA A 337 -42.10 54.63 -20.16
CA ALA A 337 -42.88 55.81 -19.83
C ALA A 337 -43.00 56.68 -21.07
N GLY A 338 -44.08 56.47 -21.81
CA GLY A 338 -44.54 57.42 -22.82
C GLY A 338 -44.98 58.73 -22.17
N LYS A 339 -44.68 59.83 -22.87
CA LYS A 339 -45.28 61.18 -22.88
C LYS A 339 -44.43 61.93 -23.93
N GLY A 340 -44.90 62.43 -25.08
CA GLY A 340 -46.17 63.07 -25.42
C GLY A 340 -45.84 64.50 -25.87
N ALA A 341 -45.92 64.78 -27.18
CA ALA A 341 -45.96 66.09 -27.88
C ALA A 341 -45.68 65.80 -29.38
N VAL A 342 -46.46 66.17 -30.40
CA VAL A 342 -47.57 67.13 -30.59
C VAL A 342 -48.56 66.49 -31.56
#